data_AF-A0A8T3T0H3-F1
#
_entry.id   AF-A0A8T3T0H3-F1
#
_cell.length_a   1.000
_cell.length_b   1.000
_cell.length_c   1.000
_cell.angle_alpha   90.00
_cell.angle_beta   90.00
_cell.angle_gamma   90.00
#
_symmetry.space_group_name_H-M   'P 1'
#
loop_
_entity.id
_entity.type
_entity.pdbx_description
1 polymer ?
#
loop_
_entity_poly.entity_id
_entity_poly.type
_entity_poly.pdbx_seq_one_letter_code
_entity_poly.pdbx_strand_id
1 'polypeptide(L)'
;MKRIVLSLVVLGVLLYLAKAVAPLVILGVTGLVLLAWKRPESVGRFTDRPALSRIPERLRATPMRFAGSVGFSAFALVGLMMPIGASGAAADPSATPKPVAVARQPDEPTATPTPRPTATPTPRPTATPTPRPPATPTPRPTASPTPTPTARPTATPEPTPVTNIVDGDTIDVLVDGVEIRVRYIGMDTPEVHSGVERLGPESSAANAALVEGREVVLEKDVSETDQYGRALRYVWVQDSSGWLLVNLELIRLGFASITTYPPDVKYVDALYVPAQDAAQAAALGRWAPAPTPVPTPVPVVAPPPIAPIVAPPSNCEPSYPDICIPIGSSDLDCPDMYAQGISMIRVRYDVANPDPHRFDGSDNEGWGCEG
;
A
#
# COMPACT_ATOMS: atom_id res chain seq x y z
N MET A 1 -6.39 -49.87 -24.55
CA MET A 1 -5.93 -49.59 -23.17
C MET A 1 -4.41 -49.40 -23.04
N LYS A 2 -3.54 -50.31 -23.54
CA LYS A 2 -2.07 -50.18 -23.38
C LYS A 2 -1.42 -48.93 -24.00
N ARG A 3 -1.96 -48.39 -25.10
CA ARG A 3 -1.41 -47.18 -25.74
C ARG A 3 -1.69 -45.87 -24.97
N ILE A 4 -2.82 -45.81 -24.25
CA ILE A 4 -3.21 -44.61 -23.48
C ILE A 4 -2.38 -44.51 -22.19
N VAL A 5 -2.10 -45.64 -21.54
CA VAL A 5 -1.25 -45.70 -20.34
C VAL A 5 0.19 -45.29 -20.67
N LEU A 6 0.73 -45.70 -21.82
CA LEU A 6 2.07 -45.30 -22.25
C LEU A 6 2.17 -43.80 -22.52
N SER A 7 1.15 -43.19 -23.15
CA SER A 7 1.11 -41.75 -23.40
C SER A 7 1.02 -40.92 -22.11
N LEU A 8 0.27 -41.37 -21.11
CA LEU A 8 0.17 -40.67 -19.82
C LEU A 8 1.46 -40.79 -19.00
N VAL A 9 2.14 -41.94 -19.04
CA VAL A 9 3.44 -42.11 -18.37
C VAL A 9 4.53 -41.25 -19.04
N VAL A 10 4.57 -41.19 -20.38
CA VAL A 10 5.52 -40.34 -21.10
C VAL A 10 5.27 -38.85 -20.82
N LEU A 11 4.00 -38.42 -20.77
CA LEU A 11 3.64 -37.04 -20.41
C LEU A 11 4.02 -36.70 -18.97
N GLY A 12 3.83 -37.63 -18.04
CA GLY A 12 4.24 -37.48 -16.64
C GLY A 12 5.76 -37.34 -16.47
N VAL A 13 6.55 -38.14 -17.21
CA VAL A 13 8.03 -38.05 -17.19
C VAL A 13 8.52 -36.75 -17.83
N LEU A 14 7.90 -36.29 -18.92
CA LEU A 14 8.22 -35.00 -19.55
C LEU A 14 7.92 -33.80 -18.63
N LEU A 15 6.77 -33.81 -17.95
CA LEU A 15 6.41 -32.78 -16.98
C LEU A 15 7.33 -32.79 -15.74
N TYR A 16 7.77 -33.97 -15.31
CA TYR A 16 8.72 -34.11 -14.21
C TYR A 16 10.11 -33.56 -14.58
N LEU A 17 10.61 -33.88 -15.77
CA LEU A 17 11.89 -33.35 -16.27
C LEU A 17 11.84 -31.82 -16.48
N ALA A 18 10.71 -31.27 -16.95
CA ALA A 18 10.55 -29.82 -17.10
C ALA A 18 10.59 -29.07 -15.76
N LYS A 19 10.00 -29.64 -14.69
CA LYS A 19 10.05 -29.05 -13.33
C LYS A 19 11.43 -29.20 -12.67
N ALA A 20 12.17 -30.26 -12.97
CA ALA A 20 13.47 -30.53 -12.36
C ALA A 20 14.64 -29.70 -12.96
N VAL A 21 14.54 -29.28 -14.23
CA VAL A 21 15.64 -28.56 -14.92
C VAL A 21 15.52 -27.03 -14.80
N ALA A 22 14.31 -26.48 -14.62
CA ALA A 22 14.08 -25.04 -14.45
C ALA A 22 14.87 -24.38 -13.29
N PRO A 23 15.05 -24.99 -12.09
CA PRO A 23 15.82 -24.38 -11.02
C PRO A 23 17.34 -24.49 -11.20
N LEU A 24 17.84 -25.40 -12.05
CA LEU A 24 19.29 -25.59 -12.28
C LEU A 24 19.90 -24.54 -13.22
N VAL A 25 19.11 -23.96 -14.13
CA VAL A 25 19.57 -22.87 -15.01
C VAL A 25 19.63 -21.52 -14.25
N ILE A 26 18.83 -21.33 -13.20
CA ILE A 26 18.79 -20.11 -12.39
C ILE A 26 19.96 -20.03 -11.39
N LEU A 27 20.50 -21.18 -10.95
CA LEU A 27 21.69 -21.24 -10.08
C LEU A 27 23.02 -20.97 -10.84
N GLY A 28 23.04 -21.11 -12.17
CA GLY A 28 24.23 -20.85 -12.99
C GLY A 28 24.50 -19.35 -13.26
N VAL A 29 23.47 -18.50 -13.18
CA VAL A 29 23.57 -17.07 -13.53
C VAL A 29 23.80 -16.18 -12.29
N THR A 30 23.42 -16.64 -11.10
CA THR A 30 23.65 -15.91 -9.83
C THR A 30 25.01 -16.19 -9.19
N GLY A 31 25.69 -17.29 -9.54
CA GLY A 31 27.02 -17.64 -9.02
C GLY A 31 28.20 -16.79 -9.55
N LEU A 32 28.01 -16.05 -10.64
CA LEU A 32 29.07 -15.22 -11.25
C LEU A 32 29.13 -13.77 -10.72
N VAL A 33 28.18 -13.35 -9.88
CA VAL A 33 28.08 -11.96 -9.38
C VAL A 33 28.56 -11.80 -7.92
N LEU A 34 28.80 -12.89 -7.19
CA LEU A 34 29.18 -12.86 -5.75
C LEU A 34 30.68 -13.09 -5.44
N LEU A 35 31.58 -13.01 -6.43
CA LEU A 35 33.03 -13.15 -6.21
C LEU A 35 33.80 -11.82 -6.12
N ALA A 36 33.10 -10.68 -6.17
CA ALA A 36 33.72 -9.36 -6.08
C ALA A 36 33.07 -8.52 -4.97
N TRP A 37 33.31 -8.88 -3.70
CA TRP A 37 33.39 -7.92 -2.59
C TRP A 37 33.84 -8.64 -1.30
N LYS A 38 35.15 -8.82 -1.14
CA LYS A 38 35.76 -9.13 0.15
C LYS A 38 36.62 -7.92 0.54
N ARG A 39 36.10 -7.09 1.45
CA ARG A 39 36.88 -6.01 2.08
C ARG A 39 37.82 -6.63 3.13
N PRO A 40 39.11 -6.25 3.18
CA PRO A 40 40.02 -6.69 4.22
C PRO A 40 39.94 -5.81 5.47
N GLU A 41 40.14 -6.46 6.61
CA GLU A 41 40.19 -5.92 7.96
C GLU A 41 41.38 -4.97 8.18
N SER A 42 41.15 -3.96 9.02
CA SER A 42 42.08 -2.93 9.44
C SER A 42 42.89 -3.35 10.67
N VAL A 43 44.21 -3.44 10.55
CA VAL A 43 45.16 -3.39 11.68
C VAL A 43 46.38 -2.56 11.29
N GLY A 44 46.78 -1.63 12.17
CA GLY A 44 48.19 -1.29 12.39
C GLY A 44 48.77 -0.10 11.62
N ARG A 45 48.85 1.04 12.31
CA ARG A 45 49.77 2.16 12.02
C ARG A 45 51.23 1.67 12.14
N PHE A 46 52.05 1.86 11.10
CA PHE A 46 53.49 2.05 11.25
C PHE A 46 54.05 2.87 10.08
N THR A 47 55.09 3.63 10.38
CA THR A 47 55.60 4.79 9.66
C THR A 47 56.52 4.46 8.47
N ASP A 48 56.77 5.51 7.68
CA ASP A 48 57.89 5.74 6.76
C ASP A 48 57.73 5.45 5.25
N ARG A 49 57.83 6.56 4.50
CA ARG A 49 58.18 6.72 3.07
C ARG A 49 59.71 6.47 2.88
N PRO A 50 60.29 6.33 1.66
CA PRO A 50 59.80 6.84 0.36
C PRO A 50 60.05 5.97 -0.91
N ALA A 51 59.44 6.46 -2.01
CA ALA A 51 59.88 6.45 -3.41
C ALA A 51 59.96 5.12 -4.20
N LEU A 52 59.31 5.12 -5.39
CA LEU A 52 59.63 4.49 -6.70
C LEU A 52 58.29 4.46 -7.50
N SER A 53 57.98 5.43 -8.36
CA SER A 53 58.36 5.59 -9.78
C SER A 53 57.97 4.43 -10.71
N ARG A 54 57.10 4.77 -11.69
CA ARG A 54 56.76 4.10 -12.98
C ARG A 54 55.92 2.81 -12.97
N ILE A 55 54.68 2.87 -13.48
CA ILE A 55 54.04 1.92 -14.44
C ILE A 55 52.91 2.67 -15.22
N PRO A 56 52.72 2.45 -16.54
CA PRO A 56 51.88 3.29 -17.41
C PRO A 56 50.38 2.91 -17.49
N GLU A 57 49.68 3.86 -18.08
CA GLU A 57 48.25 3.98 -18.39
C GLU A 57 47.78 3.03 -19.52
N ARG A 58 46.47 2.72 -19.53
CA ARG A 58 45.60 2.24 -20.64
C ARG A 58 45.19 0.76 -20.64
N LEU A 59 44.01 0.51 -20.09
CA LEU A 59 42.99 -0.34 -20.72
C LEU A 59 41.62 0.33 -20.51
N ARG A 60 41.10 0.97 -21.56
CA ARG A 60 39.70 1.41 -21.65
C ARG A 60 38.85 0.20 -22.03
N ALA A 61 37.88 -0.15 -21.18
CA ALA A 61 36.87 -1.15 -21.49
C ALA A 61 35.72 -0.53 -22.31
N THR A 62 35.36 -1.16 -23.42
CA THR A 62 34.22 -0.82 -24.28
C THR A 62 32.95 -1.49 -23.74
N PRO A 63 31.79 -0.81 -23.62
CA PRO A 63 30.55 -1.48 -23.22
C PRO A 63 29.82 -2.08 -24.43
N MET A 64 29.50 -3.38 -24.31
CA MET A 64 28.66 -4.13 -25.25
C MET A 64 27.18 -3.89 -24.93
N ARG A 65 26.41 -3.40 -25.90
CA ARG A 65 24.95 -3.18 -25.81
C ARG A 65 24.21 -4.48 -26.15
N PHE A 66 23.33 -4.95 -25.27
CA PHE A 66 22.35 -5.99 -25.58
C PHE A 66 20.98 -5.34 -25.81
N ALA A 67 20.49 -5.46 -27.04
CA ALA A 67 19.13 -5.12 -27.44
C ALA A 67 18.29 -6.40 -27.41
N GLY A 68 17.12 -6.34 -26.78
CA GLY A 68 16.17 -7.44 -26.74
C GLY A 68 14.80 -6.97 -26.27
N SER A 69 13.94 -6.60 -27.21
CA SER A 69 12.52 -6.27 -26.98
C SER A 69 11.71 -7.55 -26.80
N VAL A 70 10.86 -7.63 -25.78
CA VAL A 70 9.83 -8.67 -25.67
C VAL A 70 8.48 -7.98 -25.56
N GLY A 71 7.68 -8.08 -26.61
CA GLY A 71 6.34 -7.50 -26.70
C GLY A 71 5.32 -8.34 -25.94
N PHE A 72 4.49 -7.68 -25.13
CA PHE A 72 3.31 -8.28 -24.50
C PHE A 72 2.05 -7.84 -25.26
N SER A 73 1.33 -8.82 -25.80
CA SER A 73 0.01 -8.61 -26.42
C SER A 73 -1.06 -8.49 -25.35
N ALA A 74 -1.85 -7.42 -25.39
CA ALA A 74 -2.98 -7.16 -24.50
C ALA A 74 -4.24 -7.88 -25.00
N PHE A 75 -4.88 -8.66 -24.12
CA PHE A 75 -6.23 -9.18 -24.32
C PHE A 75 -7.24 -8.18 -23.76
N ALA A 76 -8.09 -7.64 -24.63
CA ALA A 76 -9.22 -6.78 -24.27
C ALA A 76 -10.41 -7.63 -23.81
N LEU A 77 -10.94 -7.36 -22.61
CA LEU A 77 -12.14 -7.98 -22.07
C LEU A 77 -13.30 -6.98 -22.11
N VAL A 78 -14.32 -7.33 -22.90
CA VAL A 78 -15.56 -6.57 -23.10
C VAL A 78 -16.44 -6.74 -21.86
N GLY A 79 -16.67 -5.64 -21.13
CA GLY A 79 -17.57 -5.58 -19.97
C GLY A 79 -18.89 -4.90 -20.32
N LEU A 80 -19.97 -5.70 -20.28
CA LEU A 80 -21.37 -5.34 -20.46
C LEU A 80 -21.87 -4.43 -19.32
N MET A 81 -22.24 -3.19 -19.62
CA MET A 81 -22.87 -2.24 -18.70
C MET A 81 -24.40 -2.37 -18.75
N MET A 82 -25.03 -2.64 -17.59
CA MET A 82 -26.46 -2.45 -17.35
C MET A 82 -26.68 -1.22 -16.45
N PRO A 83 -27.74 -0.41 -16.67
CA PRO A 83 -28.00 0.77 -15.86
C PRO A 83 -28.82 0.43 -14.60
N ILE A 84 -28.38 0.92 -13.44
CA ILE A 84 -29.20 0.95 -12.22
C ILE A 84 -29.96 2.28 -12.20
N GLY A 85 -31.29 2.18 -12.11
CA GLY A 85 -32.22 3.29 -12.11
C GLY A 85 -32.05 4.21 -10.90
N ALA A 86 -32.03 5.51 -11.18
CA ALA A 86 -32.18 6.57 -10.21
C ALA A 86 -33.66 6.64 -9.77
N SER A 87 -33.90 6.58 -8.46
CA SER A 87 -35.17 7.02 -7.88
C SER A 87 -34.87 8.11 -6.86
N GLY A 88 -35.28 9.32 -7.19
CA GLY A 88 -35.20 10.48 -6.32
C GLY A 88 -36.19 10.40 -5.17
N ALA A 89 -35.76 10.87 -4.00
CA ALA A 89 -36.64 11.30 -2.93
C ALA A 89 -36.20 12.71 -2.52
N ALA A 90 -37.09 13.66 -2.77
CA ALA A 90 -36.94 15.06 -2.45
C ALA A 90 -36.85 15.27 -0.93
N ALA A 91 -35.93 16.13 -0.51
CA ALA A 91 -35.86 16.64 0.86
C ALA A 91 -36.84 17.82 1.00
N ASP A 92 -37.74 17.71 1.98
CA ASP A 92 -38.69 18.75 2.41
C ASP A 92 -38.04 19.60 3.53
N PRO A 93 -37.98 20.94 3.44
CA PRO A 93 -37.40 21.78 4.47
C PRO A 93 -38.50 22.41 5.35
N SER A 94 -38.89 21.76 6.44
CA SER A 94 -39.68 22.46 7.48
C SER A 94 -39.70 21.72 8.82
N ALA A 95 -38.91 22.20 9.78
CA ALA A 95 -39.17 21.96 11.20
C ALA A 95 -38.58 23.10 12.04
N THR A 96 -39.47 23.98 12.45
CA THR A 96 -39.31 25.08 13.40
C THR A 96 -38.82 24.58 14.77
N PRO A 97 -37.92 25.30 15.48
CA PRO A 97 -37.55 24.94 16.84
C PRO A 97 -38.67 25.28 17.84
N LYS A 98 -39.09 24.28 18.63
CA LYS A 98 -39.99 24.41 19.78
C LYS A 98 -39.26 25.12 20.94
N PRO A 99 -39.92 26.03 21.68
CA PRO A 99 -39.29 26.75 22.79
C PRO A 99 -39.02 25.81 23.98
N VAL A 100 -37.77 25.83 24.47
CA VAL A 100 -37.34 25.15 25.70
C VAL A 100 -37.91 25.91 26.90
N ALA A 101 -38.74 25.24 27.69
CA ALA A 101 -39.24 25.73 28.95
C ALA A 101 -38.12 25.77 29.99
N VAL A 102 -37.88 26.97 30.54
CA VAL A 102 -37.03 27.22 31.69
C VAL A 102 -37.70 26.61 32.93
N ALA A 103 -37.16 25.50 33.43
CA ALA A 103 -37.56 24.92 34.71
C ALA A 103 -36.83 25.66 35.85
N ARG A 104 -37.62 26.28 36.73
CA ARG A 104 -37.17 26.89 37.99
C ARG A 104 -36.67 25.81 38.96
N GLN A 105 -35.54 26.09 39.61
CA GLN A 105 -35.06 25.34 40.79
C GLN A 105 -36.08 25.42 41.94
N PRO A 106 -36.42 24.31 42.61
CA PRO A 106 -37.11 24.33 43.90
C PRO A 106 -36.13 24.60 45.04
N ASP A 107 -36.53 25.46 45.97
CA ASP A 107 -35.83 25.84 47.19
C ASP A 107 -35.53 24.65 48.13
N GLU A 108 -34.35 24.69 48.72
CA GLU A 108 -33.79 23.75 49.69
C GLU A 108 -34.46 23.89 51.08
N PRO A 109 -35.00 22.83 51.71
CA PRO A 109 -35.51 22.92 53.07
C PRO A 109 -34.39 22.87 54.10
N THR A 110 -34.33 23.92 54.92
CA THR A 110 -33.46 24.06 56.10
C THR A 110 -33.80 23.01 57.17
N ALA A 111 -32.86 22.13 57.50
CA ALA A 111 -32.99 21.18 58.61
C ALA A 111 -32.64 21.84 59.96
N THR A 112 -33.57 21.75 60.92
CA THR A 112 -33.42 22.22 62.30
C THR A 112 -32.51 21.28 63.11
N PRO A 113 -31.54 21.77 63.92
CA PRO A 113 -30.68 20.91 64.73
C PRO A 113 -31.39 20.36 65.97
N THR A 114 -31.35 19.04 66.14
CA THR A 114 -31.80 18.33 67.37
C THR A 114 -30.69 18.33 68.42
N PRO A 115 -30.96 18.62 69.72
CA PRO A 115 -29.93 18.56 70.75
C PRO A 115 -29.50 17.11 71.05
N ARG A 116 -28.18 16.92 71.13
CA ARG A 116 -27.50 15.65 71.43
C ARG A 116 -27.47 15.42 72.94
N PRO A 117 -27.83 14.22 73.46
CA PRO A 117 -27.73 13.93 74.89
C PRO A 117 -26.27 13.79 75.36
N THR A 118 -26.01 14.39 76.53
CA THR A 118 -24.73 14.33 77.26
C THR A 118 -24.61 12.99 77.98
N ALA A 119 -23.66 12.15 77.56
CA ALA A 119 -23.30 10.93 78.28
C ALA A 119 -22.26 11.24 79.39
N THR A 120 -22.57 10.79 80.61
CA THR A 120 -21.70 10.85 81.79
C THR A 120 -20.47 9.96 81.61
N PRO A 121 -19.23 10.43 81.91
CA PRO A 121 -18.03 9.63 81.74
C PRO A 121 -17.91 8.53 82.82
N THR A 122 -17.83 7.27 82.39
CA THR A 122 -17.41 6.14 83.22
C THR A 122 -15.88 6.13 83.34
N PRO A 123 -15.29 5.93 84.53
CA PRO A 123 -13.82 5.87 84.67
C PRO A 123 -13.24 4.69 83.89
N ARG A 124 -12.24 4.99 83.06
CA ARG A 124 -11.52 4.05 82.20
C ARG A 124 -10.48 3.27 83.02
N PRO A 125 -10.43 1.93 82.97
CA PRO A 125 -9.35 1.18 83.60
C PRO A 125 -8.02 1.49 82.92
N THR A 126 -7.01 1.80 83.74
CA THR A 126 -5.62 1.98 83.32
C THR A 126 -5.03 0.63 82.91
N ALA A 127 -4.98 0.35 81.61
CA ALA A 127 -4.26 -0.80 81.09
C ALA A 127 -2.74 -0.56 81.21
N THR A 128 -2.06 -1.46 81.91
CA THR A 128 -0.59 -1.55 81.96
C THR A 128 -0.05 -1.71 80.54
N PRO A 129 0.93 -0.90 80.10
CA PRO A 129 1.46 -1.00 78.74
C PRO A 129 2.19 -2.33 78.54
N THR A 130 1.63 -3.21 77.72
CA THR A 130 2.36 -4.36 77.18
C THR A 130 3.39 -3.84 76.17
N PRO A 131 4.68 -4.21 76.28
CA PRO A 131 5.70 -3.74 75.34
C PRO A 131 5.34 -4.16 73.92
N ARG A 132 5.23 -3.18 73.02
CA ARG A 132 5.01 -3.40 71.59
C ARG A 132 6.25 -4.09 71.02
N PRO A 133 6.13 -5.27 70.38
CA PRO A 133 7.28 -5.90 69.73
C PRO A 133 7.85 -4.94 68.67
N PRO A 134 9.18 -4.91 68.48
CA PRO A 134 9.80 -4.09 67.43
C PRO A 134 9.13 -4.41 66.10
N ALA A 135 8.66 -3.39 65.38
CA ALA A 135 8.14 -3.57 64.04
C ALA A 135 9.28 -4.05 63.16
N THR A 136 9.33 -5.35 62.86
CA THR A 136 10.23 -5.91 61.86
C THR A 136 9.81 -5.27 60.52
N PRO A 137 10.67 -4.51 59.83
CA PRO A 137 10.31 -3.95 58.55
C PRO A 137 10.00 -5.11 57.60
N THR A 138 8.74 -5.20 57.14
CA THR A 138 8.39 -6.08 56.04
C THR A 138 9.21 -5.61 54.84
N PRO A 139 10.10 -6.44 54.26
CA PRO A 139 10.88 -6.01 53.11
C PRO A 139 9.90 -5.56 52.02
N ARG A 140 10.07 -4.33 51.54
CA ARG A 140 9.38 -3.84 50.34
C ARG A 140 9.62 -4.88 49.24
N PRO A 141 8.59 -5.38 48.54
CA PRO A 141 8.80 -6.34 47.46
C PRO A 141 9.79 -5.72 46.48
N THR A 142 11.00 -6.27 46.44
CA THR A 142 11.97 -5.98 45.40
C THR A 142 11.30 -6.41 44.12
N ALA A 143 10.92 -5.45 43.27
CA ALA A 143 10.36 -5.77 41.96
C ALA A 143 11.36 -6.69 41.26
N SER A 144 11.00 -7.97 41.13
CA SER A 144 11.76 -8.92 40.33
C SER A 144 11.82 -8.33 38.93
N PRO A 145 13.00 -8.22 38.29
CA PRO A 145 13.07 -7.66 36.95
C PRO A 145 12.16 -8.49 36.04
N THR A 146 11.13 -7.84 35.49
CA THR A 146 10.30 -8.46 34.47
C THR A 146 11.21 -8.71 33.28
N PRO A 147 11.32 -9.96 32.79
CA PRO A 147 12.22 -10.25 31.67
C PRO A 147 11.84 -9.38 30.48
N THR A 148 12.82 -8.74 29.86
CA THR A 148 12.60 -7.98 28.64
C THR A 148 12.05 -8.92 27.57
N PRO A 149 10.90 -8.60 26.96
CA PRO A 149 10.30 -9.45 25.94
C PRO A 149 11.27 -9.61 24.75
N THR A 150 11.36 -10.83 24.24
CA THR A 150 12.24 -11.18 23.11
C THR A 150 11.42 -11.41 21.84
N ALA A 151 12.06 -11.37 20.67
CA ALA A 151 11.44 -11.62 19.36
C ALA A 151 11.14 -13.12 19.12
N ARG A 152 10.53 -13.79 20.10
CA ARG A 152 10.08 -15.18 20.03
C ARG A 152 8.81 -15.35 20.87
N PRO A 153 7.85 -16.19 20.47
CA PRO A 153 6.70 -16.49 21.30
C PRO A 153 7.12 -17.12 22.63
N THR A 154 6.43 -16.74 23.72
CA THR A 154 6.66 -17.32 25.05
C THR A 154 5.88 -18.63 25.24
N ALA A 155 4.76 -18.79 24.54
CA ALA A 155 3.93 -19.99 24.59
C ALA A 155 4.55 -21.14 23.78
N THR A 156 4.18 -22.37 24.12
CA THR A 156 4.40 -23.53 23.25
C THR A 156 3.72 -23.25 21.92
N PRO A 157 4.46 -23.29 20.79
CA PRO A 157 3.89 -22.96 19.50
C PRO A 157 2.90 -24.05 19.09
N GLU A 158 1.61 -23.70 19.08
CA GLU A 158 0.55 -24.48 18.46
C GLU A 158 0.15 -23.80 17.16
N PRO A 159 0.58 -24.33 16.00
CA PRO A 159 0.24 -23.76 14.70
C PRO A 159 -1.26 -23.82 14.46
N THR A 160 -1.85 -22.68 14.12
CA THR A 160 -3.29 -22.50 13.88
C THR A 160 -3.49 -21.97 12.47
N PRO A 161 -4.30 -22.61 11.61
CA PRO A 161 -4.51 -22.13 10.25
C PRO A 161 -5.39 -20.87 10.24
N VAL A 162 -5.00 -19.90 9.41
CA VAL A 162 -5.80 -18.70 9.12
C VAL A 162 -6.87 -19.05 8.09
N THR A 163 -8.12 -18.74 8.38
CA THR A 163 -9.27 -19.02 7.51
C THR A 163 -9.72 -17.80 6.72
N ASN A 164 -9.58 -16.61 7.29
CA ASN A 164 -10.01 -15.36 6.66
C ASN A 164 -9.19 -14.17 7.17
N ILE A 165 -8.96 -13.20 6.29
CA ILE A 165 -8.29 -11.94 6.62
C ILE A 165 -9.39 -10.88 6.62
N VAL A 166 -9.78 -10.42 7.82
CA VAL A 166 -10.90 -9.49 7.97
C VAL A 166 -10.47 -8.08 7.57
N ASP A 167 -9.33 -7.63 8.10
CA ASP A 167 -8.71 -6.33 7.81
C ASP A 167 -7.23 -6.32 8.23
N GLY A 168 -6.64 -5.13 8.41
CA GLY A 168 -5.23 -4.93 8.72
C GLY A 168 -4.78 -5.42 10.10
N ASP A 169 -5.70 -5.58 11.06
CA ASP A 169 -5.37 -6.00 12.43
C ASP A 169 -6.29 -7.09 12.99
N THR A 170 -7.12 -7.66 12.13
CA THR A 170 -8.10 -8.68 12.48
C THR A 170 -8.07 -9.84 11.47
N ILE A 171 -8.05 -11.07 11.99
CA ILE A 171 -8.13 -12.32 11.22
C ILE A 171 -9.15 -13.26 11.84
N ASP A 172 -9.65 -14.22 11.06
CA ASP A 172 -10.31 -15.40 11.58
C ASP A 172 -9.37 -16.61 11.45
N VAL A 173 -9.37 -17.47 12.47
CA VAL A 173 -8.56 -18.69 12.52
C VAL A 173 -9.41 -19.88 12.98
N LEU A 174 -8.96 -21.09 12.68
CA LEU A 174 -9.61 -22.32 13.12
C LEU A 174 -8.86 -22.93 14.31
N VAL A 175 -9.46 -22.87 15.51
CA VAL A 175 -8.93 -23.49 16.73
C VAL A 175 -9.86 -24.63 17.14
N ASP A 176 -9.35 -25.85 17.26
CA ASP A 176 -10.13 -27.04 17.62
C ASP A 176 -11.40 -27.26 16.77
N GLY A 177 -11.35 -26.86 15.49
CA GLY A 177 -12.49 -26.94 14.56
C GLY A 177 -13.54 -25.84 14.71
N VAL A 178 -13.29 -24.84 15.55
CA VAL A 178 -14.14 -23.66 15.73
C VAL A 178 -13.43 -22.43 15.17
N GLU A 179 -14.14 -21.68 14.32
CA GLU A 179 -13.63 -20.41 13.81
C GLU A 179 -13.75 -19.33 14.90
N ILE A 180 -12.63 -18.67 15.19
CA ILE A 180 -12.55 -17.56 16.15
C ILE A 180 -12.00 -16.31 15.48
N ARG A 181 -12.59 -15.16 15.82
CA ARG A 181 -12.12 -13.83 15.41
C ARG A 181 -10.99 -13.38 16.34
N VAL A 182 -9.84 -13.00 15.80
CA VAL A 182 -8.67 -12.55 16.54
C VAL A 182 -8.38 -11.08 16.23
N ARG A 183 -8.27 -10.24 17.27
CA ARG A 183 -7.82 -8.84 17.18
C ARG A 183 -6.39 -8.73 17.68
N TYR A 184 -5.53 -8.07 16.90
CA TYR A 184 -4.12 -7.93 17.20
C TYR A 184 -3.90 -6.98 18.37
N ILE A 185 -3.24 -7.45 19.42
CA ILE A 185 -2.96 -6.62 20.61
C ILE A 185 -1.98 -5.49 20.28
N GLY A 186 -2.23 -4.31 20.86
CA GLY A 186 -1.26 -3.22 20.95
C GLY A 186 -1.15 -2.35 19.70
N MET A 187 -2.04 -2.53 18.72
CA MET A 187 -1.99 -1.80 17.45
C MET A 187 -3.37 -1.49 16.88
N ASP A 188 -3.41 -0.56 15.93
CA ASP A 188 -4.59 -0.20 15.16
C ASP A 188 -4.21 0.15 13.72
N THR A 189 -4.97 -0.38 12.76
CA THR A 189 -4.78 -0.11 11.33
C THR A 189 -5.84 0.84 10.79
N PRO A 190 -5.54 1.63 9.73
CA PRO A 190 -6.55 2.49 9.11
C PRO A 190 -7.78 1.71 8.67
N GLU A 191 -8.96 2.23 8.99
CA GLU A 191 -10.23 1.51 8.83
C GLU A 191 -10.63 1.29 7.36
N VAL A 192 -11.32 0.18 7.09
CA VAL A 192 -11.82 -0.18 5.73
C VAL A 192 -13.33 -0.34 5.63
N HIS A 193 -14.05 -0.51 6.75
CA HIS A 193 -15.48 -0.87 6.74
C HIS A 193 -16.43 0.30 7.04
N SER A 194 -16.02 1.28 7.86
CA SER A 194 -16.88 2.41 8.30
C SER A 194 -16.58 3.73 7.56
N GLY A 195 -15.76 3.64 6.52
CA GLY A 195 -15.13 4.76 5.82
C GLY A 195 -13.70 4.34 5.50
N VAL A 196 -13.36 4.22 4.22
CA VAL A 196 -12.03 3.79 3.81
C VAL A 196 -11.04 4.89 4.14
N GLU A 197 -10.24 4.66 5.17
CA GLU A 197 -9.16 5.55 5.53
C GLU A 197 -7.98 5.38 4.57
N ARG A 198 -7.17 6.43 4.45
CA ARG A 198 -5.95 6.36 3.66
C ARG A 198 -5.08 5.21 4.19
N LEU A 199 -4.69 4.30 3.30
CA LEU A 199 -3.94 3.06 3.56
C LEU A 199 -4.72 1.91 4.19
N GLY A 200 -6.04 1.99 4.37
CA GLY A 200 -6.80 0.86 4.91
C GLY A 200 -6.69 -0.42 4.05
N PRO A 201 -6.95 -0.35 2.72
CA PRO A 201 -6.79 -1.50 1.83
C PRO A 201 -5.35 -2.00 1.78
N GLU A 202 -4.37 -1.08 1.80
CA GLU A 202 -2.95 -1.40 1.80
C GLU A 202 -2.51 -2.09 3.11
N SER A 203 -3.03 -1.66 4.26
CA SER A 203 -2.79 -2.32 5.55
C SER A 203 -3.42 -3.72 5.60
N SER A 204 -4.61 -3.89 5.04
CA SER A 204 -5.26 -5.21 4.91
C SER A 204 -4.45 -6.14 4.01
N ALA A 205 -3.96 -5.64 2.87
CA ALA A 205 -3.09 -6.38 1.97
C ALA A 205 -1.73 -6.73 2.61
N ALA A 206 -1.17 -5.82 3.42
CA ALA A 206 0.05 -6.07 4.17
C ALA A 206 -0.12 -7.18 5.21
N ASN A 207 -1.24 -7.19 5.95
CA ASN A 207 -1.56 -8.28 6.87
C ASN A 207 -1.72 -9.60 6.11
N ALA A 208 -2.51 -9.61 5.03
CA ALA A 208 -2.69 -10.80 4.19
C ALA A 208 -1.36 -11.37 3.68
N ALA A 209 -0.44 -10.52 3.20
CA ALA A 209 0.88 -10.96 2.74
C ALA A 209 1.72 -11.69 3.82
N LEU A 210 1.48 -11.37 5.09
CA LEU A 210 2.18 -11.97 6.22
C LEU A 210 1.55 -13.28 6.70
N VAL A 211 0.22 -13.43 6.62
CA VAL A 211 -0.51 -14.52 7.29
C VAL A 211 -1.32 -15.43 6.36
N GLU A 212 -1.67 -14.97 5.16
CA GLU A 212 -2.51 -15.72 4.24
C GLU A 212 -1.84 -17.03 3.80
N GLY A 213 -2.59 -18.13 3.91
CA GLY A 213 -2.09 -19.47 3.59
C GLY A 213 -1.01 -20.00 4.53
N ARG A 214 -0.75 -19.32 5.66
CA ARG A 214 0.22 -19.74 6.68
C ARG A 214 -0.49 -20.19 7.95
N GLU A 215 0.23 -20.95 8.76
CA GLU A 215 -0.16 -21.22 10.14
C GLU A 215 0.43 -20.14 11.05
N VAL A 216 -0.39 -19.66 11.97
CA VAL A 216 -0.01 -18.67 12.98
C VAL A 216 0.08 -19.32 14.35
N VAL A 217 0.93 -18.77 15.22
CA VAL A 217 0.94 -19.06 16.65
C VAL A 217 0.30 -17.89 17.36
N LEU A 218 -0.73 -18.17 18.14
CA LEU A 218 -1.48 -17.17 18.89
C LEU A 218 -0.97 -17.08 20.32
N GLU A 219 -0.37 -15.95 20.66
CA GLU A 219 0.10 -15.68 22.01
C GLU A 219 -0.84 -14.71 22.72
N LYS A 220 -1.44 -15.19 23.81
CA LYS A 220 -2.22 -14.33 24.70
C LYS A 220 -1.29 -13.51 25.60
N ASP A 221 -1.70 -12.28 25.89
CA ASP A 221 -1.18 -11.52 27.03
C ASP A 221 -1.99 -11.85 28.30
N VAL A 222 -2.71 -10.88 28.87
CA VAL A 222 -3.48 -11.06 30.10
C VAL A 222 -4.95 -11.34 29.78
N SER A 223 -5.57 -10.50 28.97
CA SER A 223 -6.99 -10.57 28.61
C SER A 223 -7.25 -11.64 27.55
N GLU A 224 -8.38 -12.35 27.67
CA GLU A 224 -8.80 -13.33 26.65
C GLU A 224 -9.45 -12.67 25.44
N THR A 225 -10.44 -11.81 25.69
CA THR A 225 -11.27 -11.19 24.67
C THR A 225 -11.48 -9.71 24.94
N ASP A 226 -11.77 -8.96 23.89
CA ASP A 226 -12.27 -7.59 24.03
C ASP A 226 -13.79 -7.55 24.32
N GLN A 227 -14.32 -6.34 24.44
CA GLN A 227 -15.76 -6.10 24.68
C GLN A 227 -16.69 -6.57 23.56
N TYR A 228 -16.15 -6.86 22.37
CA TYR A 228 -16.89 -7.37 21.22
C TYR A 228 -16.79 -8.91 21.09
N GLY A 229 -16.09 -9.57 22.02
CA GLY A 229 -15.89 -11.02 22.03
C GLY A 229 -14.80 -11.50 21.08
N ARG A 230 -13.96 -10.60 20.54
CA ARG A 230 -12.81 -10.98 19.70
C ARG A 230 -11.67 -11.43 20.60
N ALA A 231 -10.99 -12.53 20.25
CA ALA A 231 -9.83 -13.01 20.99
C ALA A 231 -8.66 -12.02 20.83
N LEU A 232 -8.05 -11.62 21.93
CA LEU A 232 -6.91 -10.70 21.95
C LEU A 232 -5.61 -11.49 21.88
N ARG A 233 -4.86 -11.38 20.78
CA ARG A 233 -3.60 -12.13 20.61
C ARG A 233 -2.50 -11.29 19.98
N TYR A 234 -1.26 -11.63 20.32
CA TYR A 234 -0.09 -11.39 19.49
C TYR A 234 0.01 -12.53 18.48
N VAL A 235 0.23 -12.19 17.21
CA VAL A 235 0.22 -13.16 16.11
C VAL A 235 1.63 -13.36 15.61
N TRP A 236 2.08 -14.61 15.65
CA TRP A 236 3.40 -15.02 15.21
C TRP A 236 3.29 -15.92 13.98
N VAL A 237 4.21 -15.75 13.04
CA VAL A 237 4.44 -16.71 11.97
C VAL A 237 5.86 -17.23 12.05
N GLN A 238 6.07 -18.48 11.65
CA GLN A 238 7.39 -19.07 11.53
C GLN A 238 7.72 -19.31 10.07
N ASP A 239 8.90 -18.88 9.64
CA ASP A 239 9.43 -19.15 8.31
C ASP A 239 10.88 -19.65 8.38
N SER A 240 11.54 -19.74 7.23
CA SER A 240 12.95 -20.16 7.14
C SER A 240 13.93 -19.22 7.83
N SER A 241 13.54 -17.96 8.06
CA SER A 241 14.35 -16.92 8.70
C SER A 241 14.11 -16.83 10.21
N GLY A 242 13.05 -17.47 10.73
CA GLY A 242 12.79 -17.62 12.16
C GLY A 242 11.36 -17.25 12.53
N TRP A 243 11.21 -16.66 13.73
CA TRP A 243 9.92 -16.17 14.21
C TRP A 243 9.73 -14.71 13.82
N LEU A 244 8.58 -14.41 13.24
CA LEU A 244 8.15 -13.05 12.91
C LEU A 244 6.90 -12.71 13.74
N LEU A 245 6.99 -11.64 14.52
CA LEU A 245 5.82 -11.05 15.19
C LEU A 245 5.09 -10.18 14.17
N VAL A 246 3.96 -10.65 13.64
CA VAL A 246 3.16 -9.95 12.63
C VAL A 246 2.76 -8.57 13.13
N ASN A 247 2.42 -8.48 14.42
CA ASN A 247 2.04 -7.22 15.03
C ASN A 247 3.15 -6.15 14.91
N LEU A 248 4.38 -6.54 15.22
CA LEU A 248 5.54 -5.65 15.16
C LEU A 248 5.84 -5.26 13.71
N GLU A 249 5.72 -6.20 12.78
CA GLU A 249 6.08 -5.95 11.37
C GLU A 249 5.14 -4.94 10.71
N LEU A 250 3.84 -4.99 10.98
CA LEU A 250 2.89 -4.00 10.48
C LEU A 250 3.18 -2.59 11.00
N ILE A 251 3.60 -2.46 12.26
CA ILE A 251 4.04 -1.19 12.84
C ILE A 251 5.34 -0.71 12.18
N ARG A 252 6.32 -1.62 12.03
CA ARG A 252 7.64 -1.34 11.42
C ARG A 252 7.52 -0.82 9.99
N LEU A 253 6.53 -1.32 9.24
CA LEU A 253 6.25 -0.91 7.86
C LEU A 253 5.34 0.32 7.77
N GLY A 254 4.82 0.83 8.90
CA GLY A 254 3.94 1.99 8.94
C GLY A 254 2.49 1.71 8.52
N PHE A 255 2.06 0.46 8.52
CA PHE A 255 0.67 0.06 8.22
C PHE A 255 -0.25 0.09 9.45
N ALA A 256 0.33 0.07 10.66
CA ALA A 256 -0.39 0.19 11.91
C ALA A 256 0.22 1.29 12.81
N SER A 257 -0.59 1.87 13.70
CA SER A 257 -0.12 2.64 14.85
C SER A 257 -0.25 1.88 16.14
N ILE A 258 0.59 2.20 17.12
CA ILE A 258 0.45 1.73 18.49
C ILE A 258 -0.87 2.21 19.07
N THR A 259 -1.61 1.31 19.70
CA THR A 259 -2.78 1.63 20.53
C THR A 259 -2.78 0.68 21.72
N THR A 260 -2.88 1.22 22.93
CA THR A 260 -2.68 0.44 24.16
C THR A 260 -3.93 0.39 25.00
N TYR A 261 -4.25 -0.82 25.47
CA TYR A 261 -5.33 -1.08 26.41
C TYR A 261 -4.76 -1.95 27.53
N PRO A 262 -4.30 -1.35 28.65
CA PRO A 262 -3.83 -2.12 29.79
C PRO A 262 -4.92 -3.11 30.25
N PRO A 263 -4.55 -4.33 30.64
CA PRO A 263 -3.20 -4.81 30.95
C PRO A 263 -2.36 -5.34 29.76
N ASP A 264 -2.89 -5.35 28.53
CA ASP A 264 -2.28 -6.03 27.38
C ASP A 264 -1.23 -5.15 26.68
N VAL A 265 -0.04 -5.05 27.29
CA VAL A 265 1.03 -4.14 26.87
C VAL A 265 2.42 -4.80 26.76
N LYS A 266 2.50 -6.14 26.82
CA LYS A 266 3.76 -6.90 26.87
C LYS A 266 4.86 -6.43 25.91
N TYR A 267 4.53 -6.14 24.65
CA TYR A 267 5.52 -5.76 23.62
C TYR A 267 5.63 -4.26 23.33
N VAL A 268 4.78 -3.44 23.93
CA VAL A 268 4.60 -2.03 23.55
C VAL A 268 5.90 -1.25 23.72
N ASP A 269 6.39 -1.13 24.95
CA ASP A 269 7.55 -0.25 25.24
C ASP A 269 8.84 -0.80 24.64
N ALA A 270 9.01 -2.11 24.67
CA ALA A 270 10.26 -2.77 24.29
C ALA A 270 10.43 -2.93 22.77
N LEU A 271 9.33 -3.14 22.02
CA LEU A 271 9.39 -3.44 20.59
C LEU A 271 8.60 -2.45 19.74
N TYR A 272 7.37 -2.08 20.14
CA TYR A 272 6.50 -1.31 19.24
C TYR A 272 6.91 0.16 19.18
N VAL A 273 7.19 0.79 20.33
CA VAL A 273 7.65 2.18 20.40
C VAL A 273 8.86 2.43 19.49
N PRO A 274 9.99 1.70 19.63
CA PRO A 274 11.13 1.93 18.75
C PRO A 274 10.85 1.62 17.27
N ALA A 275 9.96 0.67 16.97
CA ALA A 275 9.57 0.37 15.59
C ALA A 275 8.74 1.48 14.95
N GLN A 276 7.78 2.05 15.69
CA GLN A 276 6.98 3.16 15.20
C GLN A 276 7.84 4.41 15.01
N ASP A 277 8.72 4.72 15.95
CA ASP A 277 9.66 5.84 15.85
C ASP A 277 10.53 5.73 14.58
N ALA A 278 11.03 4.52 14.28
CA ALA A 278 11.78 4.24 13.06
C ALA A 278 10.92 4.39 11.79
N ALA A 279 9.69 3.90 11.81
CA ALA A 279 8.75 4.03 10.68
C ALA A 279 8.38 5.49 10.41
N GLN A 280 8.20 6.29 11.46
CA GLN A 280 7.96 7.73 11.37
C GLN A 280 9.16 8.49 10.82
N ALA A 281 10.35 8.22 11.35
CA ALA A 281 11.60 8.85 10.89
C ALA A 281 11.90 8.53 9.41
N ALA A 282 11.52 7.34 8.95
CA ALA A 282 11.66 6.92 7.56
C ALA A 282 10.45 7.29 6.67
N ALA A 283 9.44 7.98 7.22
CA ALA A 283 8.20 8.34 6.52
C ALA A 283 7.55 7.16 5.78
N LEU A 284 7.46 6.00 6.44
CA LEU A 284 6.87 4.78 5.88
C LEU A 284 5.36 4.74 6.06
N GLY A 285 4.66 4.10 5.12
CA GLY A 285 3.23 3.86 5.18
C GLY A 285 2.43 5.12 5.52
N ARG A 286 1.70 5.09 6.63
CA ARG A 286 0.83 6.21 7.05
C ARG A 286 1.59 7.47 7.45
N TRP A 287 2.87 7.35 7.76
CA TRP A 287 3.76 8.46 8.08
C TRP A 287 4.33 9.13 6.82
N ALA A 288 4.20 8.50 5.65
CA ALA A 288 4.53 9.12 4.38
C ALA A 288 3.60 10.31 4.10
N PRO A 289 4.10 11.41 3.50
CA PRO A 289 3.24 12.50 3.07
C PRO A 289 2.13 11.95 2.17
N ALA A 290 0.94 12.55 2.27
CA ALA A 290 -0.13 12.22 1.34
C ALA A 290 0.40 12.35 -0.09
N PRO A 291 0.11 11.39 -0.98
CA PRO A 291 0.50 11.55 -2.38
C PRO A 291 -0.05 12.88 -2.85
N THR A 292 0.81 13.70 -3.47
CA THR A 292 0.32 14.89 -4.16
C THR A 292 -0.75 14.40 -5.14
N PRO A 293 -1.96 14.98 -5.12
CA PRO A 293 -2.97 14.58 -6.08
C PRO A 293 -2.35 14.76 -7.46
N VAL A 294 -2.12 13.65 -8.16
CA VAL A 294 -1.78 13.70 -9.57
C VAL A 294 -2.98 14.40 -10.18
N PRO A 295 -2.79 15.57 -10.84
CA PRO A 295 -3.92 16.26 -11.44
C PRO A 295 -4.62 15.23 -12.31
N THR A 296 -5.90 14.97 -12.02
CA THR A 296 -6.72 14.10 -12.86
C THR A 296 -6.51 14.61 -14.27
N PRO A 297 -6.06 13.79 -15.24
CA PRO A 297 -5.96 14.25 -16.61
C PRO A 297 -7.33 14.82 -16.93
N VAL A 298 -7.37 16.14 -17.17
CA VAL A 298 -8.59 16.82 -17.56
C VAL A 298 -9.11 15.98 -18.72
N PRO A 299 -10.36 15.48 -18.69
CA PRO A 299 -10.88 14.71 -19.80
C PRO A 299 -10.65 15.56 -21.04
N VAL A 300 -9.77 15.09 -21.92
CA VAL A 300 -9.53 15.74 -23.20
C VAL A 300 -10.89 15.65 -23.85
N VAL A 301 -11.62 16.78 -23.87
CA VAL A 301 -12.85 16.89 -24.61
C VAL A 301 -12.46 16.47 -26.01
N ALA A 302 -12.99 15.33 -26.47
CA ALA A 302 -12.73 14.86 -27.81
C ALA A 302 -12.99 16.04 -28.74
N PRO A 303 -12.05 16.40 -29.62
CA PRO A 303 -12.29 17.49 -30.55
C PRO A 303 -13.63 17.22 -31.25
N PRO A 304 -14.47 18.24 -31.44
CA PRO A 304 -15.76 18.06 -32.09
C PRO A 304 -15.52 17.29 -33.40
N PRO A 305 -16.43 16.36 -33.77
CA PRO A 305 -16.29 15.61 -35.02
C PRO A 305 -16.07 16.61 -36.15
N ILE A 306 -14.95 16.46 -36.86
CA ILE A 306 -14.64 17.28 -38.03
C ILE A 306 -15.83 17.11 -38.99
N ALA A 307 -16.50 18.21 -39.33
CA ALA A 307 -17.61 18.19 -40.27
C ALA A 307 -17.14 17.53 -41.58
N PRO A 308 -17.98 16.72 -42.25
CA PRO A 308 -17.62 16.15 -43.54
C PRO A 308 -17.26 17.29 -44.51
N ILE A 309 -16.09 17.18 -45.11
CA ILE A 309 -15.59 18.12 -46.12
C ILE A 309 -16.63 18.11 -47.26
N VAL A 310 -17.32 19.23 -47.44
CA VAL A 310 -18.26 19.41 -48.56
C VAL A 310 -17.44 19.28 -49.84
N ALA A 311 -17.86 18.38 -50.75
CA ALA A 311 -17.17 18.22 -52.02
C ALA A 311 -17.08 19.59 -52.74
N PRO A 312 -15.90 19.96 -53.26
CA PRO A 312 -15.73 21.26 -53.90
C PRO A 312 -16.66 21.38 -55.12
N PRO A 313 -17.13 22.60 -55.45
CA PRO A 313 -17.99 22.81 -56.61
C PRO A 313 -17.32 22.35 -57.92
N SER A 314 -18.12 22.04 -58.94
CA SER A 314 -17.67 21.38 -60.18
C SER A 314 -16.67 22.16 -61.05
N ASN A 315 -16.30 23.37 -60.61
CA ASN A 315 -15.31 24.23 -61.26
C ASN A 315 -13.96 24.26 -60.53
N CYS A 316 -13.77 23.43 -59.51
CA CYS A 316 -12.51 23.34 -58.77
C CYS A 316 -11.65 22.16 -59.25
N GLU A 317 -10.34 22.33 -59.17
CA GLU A 317 -9.36 21.32 -59.51
C GLU A 317 -9.47 20.09 -58.57
N PRO A 318 -9.68 18.88 -59.10
CA PRO A 318 -9.83 17.67 -58.28
C PRO A 318 -8.60 17.30 -57.44
N SER A 319 -7.42 17.77 -57.83
CA SER A 319 -6.16 17.52 -57.12
C SER A 319 -6.10 18.16 -55.73
N TYR A 320 -6.96 19.14 -55.43
CA TYR A 320 -7.00 19.85 -54.14
C TYR A 320 -8.37 19.73 -53.49
N PRO A 321 -8.66 18.65 -52.74
CA PRO A 321 -10.00 18.37 -52.22
C PRO A 321 -10.45 19.33 -51.11
N ASP A 322 -9.49 19.98 -50.43
CA ASP A 322 -9.75 20.77 -49.23
C ASP A 322 -9.87 22.28 -49.55
N ILE A 323 -9.51 22.70 -50.78
CA ILE A 323 -9.57 24.08 -51.24
C ILE A 323 -10.09 24.16 -52.68
N CYS A 324 -10.90 25.15 -53.02
CA CYS A 324 -11.33 25.34 -54.40
C CYS A 324 -10.31 26.18 -55.18
N ILE A 325 -9.56 25.55 -56.06
CA ILE A 325 -8.74 26.24 -57.06
C ILE A 325 -9.45 26.14 -58.41
N PRO A 326 -9.85 27.26 -59.04
CA PRO A 326 -10.56 27.21 -60.32
C PRO A 326 -9.76 26.52 -61.42
N ILE A 327 -10.38 25.60 -62.16
CA ILE A 327 -9.73 24.92 -63.28
C ILE A 327 -9.22 25.96 -64.30
N GLY A 328 -7.92 25.90 -64.62
CA GLY A 328 -7.26 26.85 -65.53
C GLY A 328 -6.77 28.14 -64.88
N SER A 329 -6.64 28.17 -63.55
CA SER A 329 -5.87 29.20 -62.84
C SER A 329 -4.44 29.31 -63.40
N SER A 330 -3.87 30.51 -63.29
CA SER A 330 -2.43 30.68 -63.45
C SER A 330 -1.67 29.80 -62.45
N ASP A 331 -0.41 29.48 -62.75
CA ASP A 331 0.42 28.71 -61.81
C ASP A 331 0.49 29.44 -60.46
N LEU A 332 -0.01 28.79 -59.41
CA LEU A 332 -0.05 29.31 -58.06
C LEU A 332 1.05 28.60 -57.28
N ASP A 333 1.85 29.34 -56.52
CA ASP A 333 2.87 28.75 -55.66
C ASP A 333 2.48 28.88 -54.17
N CYS A 334 3.17 28.13 -53.30
CA CYS A 334 2.91 28.20 -51.86
C CYS A 334 2.94 29.63 -51.25
N PRO A 335 3.82 30.55 -51.67
CA PRO A 335 3.74 31.94 -51.26
C PRO A 335 2.40 32.63 -51.57
N ASP A 336 1.77 32.32 -52.70
CA ASP A 336 0.44 32.86 -53.05
C ASP A 336 -0.65 32.31 -52.12
N MET A 337 -0.50 31.03 -51.73
CA MET A 337 -1.42 30.37 -50.79
C MET A 337 -1.26 30.92 -49.37
N TYR A 338 -0.02 31.16 -48.93
CA TYR A 338 0.25 31.81 -47.64
C TYR A 338 -0.32 33.23 -47.59
N ALA A 339 -0.26 33.99 -48.69
CA ALA A 339 -0.86 35.31 -48.77
C ALA A 339 -2.39 35.29 -48.60
N GLN A 340 -3.04 34.14 -48.90
CA GLN A 340 -4.46 33.90 -48.68
C GLN A 340 -4.77 33.27 -47.31
N GLY A 341 -3.76 33.09 -46.45
CA GLY A 341 -3.89 32.49 -45.12
C GLY A 341 -3.96 30.97 -45.13
N ILE A 342 -3.58 30.32 -46.23
CA ILE A 342 -3.57 28.87 -46.38
C ILE A 342 -2.13 28.39 -46.19
N SER A 343 -1.87 27.67 -45.09
CA SER A 343 -0.52 27.23 -44.71
C SER A 343 -0.31 25.72 -44.84
N MET A 344 -1.25 24.99 -45.43
CA MET A 344 -1.14 23.56 -45.71
C MET A 344 -2.24 23.17 -46.69
N ILE A 345 -1.88 22.46 -47.75
CA ILE A 345 -2.82 22.03 -48.80
C ILE A 345 -2.72 20.52 -48.94
N ARG A 346 -3.84 19.81 -48.86
CA ARG A 346 -3.86 18.40 -49.21
C ARG A 346 -3.82 18.25 -50.73
N VAL A 347 -2.92 17.43 -51.24
CA VAL A 347 -2.78 17.14 -52.66
C VAL A 347 -3.14 15.68 -52.91
N ARG A 348 -4.04 15.44 -53.86
CA ARG A 348 -4.37 14.10 -54.36
C ARG A 348 -3.54 13.84 -55.61
N TYR A 349 -2.31 13.39 -55.40
CA TYR A 349 -1.43 13.05 -56.51
C TYR A 349 -1.66 11.62 -56.98
N ASP A 350 -2.28 11.46 -58.17
CA ASP A 350 -2.33 10.19 -58.89
C ASP A 350 -2.30 10.41 -60.40
N VAL A 351 -2.25 9.33 -61.18
CA VAL A 351 -2.18 9.40 -62.66
C VAL A 351 -3.41 10.09 -63.27
N ALA A 352 -4.55 10.10 -62.56
CA ALA A 352 -5.78 10.76 -62.99
C ALA A 352 -5.88 12.22 -62.53
N ASN A 353 -5.12 12.61 -61.51
CA ASN A 353 -5.10 13.93 -60.89
C ASN A 353 -3.63 14.39 -60.76
N PRO A 354 -3.01 14.90 -61.83
CA PRO A 354 -1.69 15.52 -61.73
C PRO A 354 -1.78 16.72 -60.79
N ASP A 355 -0.70 17.06 -60.09
CA ASP A 355 -0.59 18.26 -59.26
C ASP A 355 -0.19 19.47 -60.13
N PRO A 356 -1.15 20.25 -60.68
CA PRO A 356 -0.84 21.20 -61.75
C PRO A 356 -0.10 22.43 -61.24
N HIS A 357 -0.27 22.76 -59.95
CA HIS A 357 0.43 23.82 -59.23
C HIS A 357 1.65 23.33 -58.45
N ARG A 358 1.97 22.02 -58.52
CA ARG A 358 3.18 21.44 -57.94
C ARG A 358 3.34 21.73 -56.44
N PHE A 359 2.22 21.84 -55.71
CA PHE A 359 2.24 22.14 -54.28
C PHE A 359 2.87 21.02 -53.46
N ASP A 360 2.71 19.76 -53.87
CA ASP A 360 3.28 18.55 -53.24
C ASP A 360 4.75 18.31 -53.67
N GLY A 361 5.37 19.32 -54.28
CA GLY A 361 6.79 19.32 -54.57
C GLY A 361 7.26 18.09 -55.35
N SER A 362 8.25 17.40 -54.79
CA SER A 362 8.87 16.22 -55.40
C SER A 362 8.76 14.95 -54.56
N ASP A 363 8.36 15.08 -53.30
CA ASP A 363 8.16 13.98 -52.35
C ASP A 363 6.81 13.29 -52.55
N ASN A 364 5.80 14.00 -53.09
CA ASN A 364 4.49 13.46 -53.46
C ASN A 364 3.81 12.70 -52.31
N GLU A 365 3.89 13.23 -51.09
CA GLU A 365 3.33 12.60 -49.89
C GLU A 365 1.88 12.99 -49.61
N GLY A 366 1.31 13.83 -50.48
CA GLY A 366 -0.09 14.26 -50.47
C GLY A 366 -0.34 15.53 -49.65
N TRP A 367 0.72 16.27 -49.31
CA TRP A 367 0.66 17.51 -48.53
C TRP A 367 1.62 18.54 -49.10
N GLY A 368 1.07 19.61 -49.64
CA GLY A 368 1.81 20.74 -50.15
C GLY A 368 1.81 21.94 -49.21
N CYS A 369 2.78 22.82 -49.42
CA CYS A 369 2.93 24.09 -48.70
C CYS A 369 3.10 23.92 -47.18
N GLU A 370 3.97 23.00 -46.77
CA GLU A 370 4.28 22.64 -45.39
C GLU A 370 5.21 23.63 -44.64
N GLY A 371 5.26 24.90 -45.07
CA GLY A 371 6.26 25.90 -44.65
C GLY A 371 5.79 26.98 -43.69
#